data_AF-A0AB72ZED0-F1
#
_entry.id   AF-A0AB72ZED0-F1
#
_cell.length_a   1.000
_cell.length_b   1.000
_cell.length_c   1.000
_cell.angle_alpha   90.00
_cell.angle_beta   90.00
_cell.angle_gamma   90.00
#
_symmetry.space_group_name_H-M   'P 1'
#
loop_
_entity.id
_entity.type
_entity.pdbx_description
1 polymer ?
#
loop_
_entity_poly.entity_id
_entity_poly.type
_entity_poly.pdbx_seq_one_letter_code
_entity_poly.pdbx_strand_id
1 'polypeptide(L)' 'MAWIQDNGELSLSGEWLTQTGLTGQPLAISVMAGKVIIQFQKMNMLL' A
#
# COMPACT_ATOMS: atom_id res chain seq x y z
N MET A 1 -3.03 -20.33 -0.96
CA MET A 1 -3.14 -19.08 -1.74
C MET A 1 -3.92 -18.05 -0.93
N ALA A 2 -3.43 -17.68 0.26
CA ALA A 2 -4.18 -16.88 1.22
C ALA A 2 -3.52 -15.50 1.40
N TRP A 3 -3.33 -14.79 0.28
CA TRP A 3 -3.00 -13.37 0.35
C TRP A 3 -4.24 -12.53 0.69
N ILE A 4 -5.44 -13.11 0.52
CA ILE A 4 -6.72 -12.57 0.97
C ILE A 4 -7.24 -13.47 2.11
N GLN A 5 -7.50 -12.86 3.26
CA GLN A 5 -8.12 -13.52 4.41
C GLN A 5 -9.66 -13.48 4.28
N ASP A 6 -10.36 -14.29 5.07
CA ASP A 6 -11.84 -14.40 4.99
C ASP A 6 -12.57 -13.08 5.32
N ASN A 7 -11.92 -12.17 6.04
CA ASN A 7 -12.40 -10.82 6.33
C ASN A 7 -12.11 -9.81 5.20
N GLY A 8 -11.53 -10.26 4.08
CA GLY A 8 -11.11 -9.39 2.98
C GLY A 8 -9.80 -8.65 3.22
N GLU A 9 -9.05 -9.00 4.28
CA GLU A 9 -7.74 -8.41 4.54
C GLU A 9 -6.72 -8.92 3.52
N LEU A 10 -5.96 -7.99 2.94
CA LEU A 10 -4.90 -8.25 1.99
C LEU A 10 -3.55 -8.04 2.67
N SER A 11 -2.83 -9.14 2.92
CA SER A 11 -1.48 -9.08 3.48
C SER A 11 -0.43 -9.08 2.35
N LEU A 12 0.27 -7.95 2.19
CA LEU A 12 1.38 -7.83 1.25
C LEU A 12 2.71 -8.01 2.00
N SER A 13 3.53 -8.95 1.52
CA SER A 13 4.83 -9.26 2.10
C SER A 13 5.88 -9.42 0.99
N GLY A 14 7.13 -9.08 1.29
CA GLY A 14 8.27 -9.29 0.39
C GLY A 14 9.31 -8.17 0.48
N GLU A 15 10.55 -8.47 0.09
CA GLU A 15 11.66 -7.51 0.15
C GLU A 15 11.42 -6.23 -0.67
N TRP A 16 10.65 -6.33 -1.75
CA TRP A 16 10.28 -5.19 -2.60
C TRP A 16 9.59 -4.06 -1.82
N LEU A 17 8.85 -4.37 -0.75
CA LEU A 17 8.21 -3.37 0.12
C LEU A 17 9.24 -2.53 0.87
N THR A 18 10.33 -3.16 1.32
CA THR A 18 11.46 -2.48 1.97
C THR A 18 12.32 -1.75 0.94
N GLN A 19 12.58 -2.36 -0.22
CA GLN A 19 13.38 -1.75 -1.30
C GLN A 19 12.75 -0.48 -1.87
N THR A 20 11.41 -0.45 -1.94
CA THR A 20 10.68 0.76 -2.34
C THR A 20 10.63 1.80 -1.23
N GLY A 21 10.85 1.41 0.03
CA GLY A 21 10.67 2.27 1.20
C GLY A 21 9.20 2.49 1.59
N LEU A 22 8.26 1.71 1.03
CA LEU A 22 6.83 1.79 1.37
C LEU A 22 6.55 1.43 2.83
N THR A 23 7.43 0.65 3.47
CA THR A 23 7.32 0.31 4.88
C THR A 23 7.82 1.44 5.78
N GLY A 24 7.11 1.71 6.88
CA GLY A 24 7.56 2.65 7.92
C GLY A 24 7.07 4.10 7.79
N GLN A 25 6.18 4.39 6.83
CA GLN A 25 5.59 5.72 6.67
C GLN A 25 4.10 5.65 6.29
N PRO A 26 3.34 6.74 6.47
CA PRO A 26 1.95 6.78 6.03
C PRO A 26 1.81 6.54 4.52
N LEU A 27 0.81 5.73 4.15
CA LEU A 27 0.52 5.35 2.76
C LEU A 27 -0.82 5.95 2.32
N ALA A 28 -0.89 6.35 1.05
CA ALA A 28 -2.13 6.66 0.38
C ALA A 28 -2.58 5.46 -0.45
N ILE A 29 -3.85 5.07 -0.29
CA ILE A 29 -4.47 3.97 -1.01
C ILE A 29 -5.58 4.54 -1.90
N SER A 30 -5.58 4.17 -3.17
CA SER A 30 -6.61 4.55 -4.13
C SER A 30 -7.13 3.32 -4.87
N VAL A 31 -8.45 3.24 -5.06
CA VAL A 31 -9.11 2.11 -5.72
C VAL A 31 -9.69 2.59 -7.04
N MET A 32 -9.37 1.87 -8.11
CA MET A 32 -9.89 2.07 -9.46
C MET A 32 -10.47 0.73 -9.95
N ALA A 33 -11.25 0.77 -11.03
CA ALA A 33 -11.78 -0.46 -11.63
C ALA A 33 -10.62 -1.43 -11.97
N GLY A 34 -10.59 -2.58 -11.29
CA GLY A 34 -9.57 -3.62 -11.47
C GLY A 34 -8.18 -3.31 -10.90
N LYS A 35 -7.99 -2.22 -10.14
CA LYS A 35 -6.67 -1.85 -9.61
C LYS A 35 -6.75 -1.20 -8.23
N VAL A 36 -5.85 -1.62 -7.34
CA VAL A 36 -5.52 -0.90 -6.10
C VAL A 36 -4.14 -0.28 -6.28
N ILE A 37 -4.02 1.01 -5.98
CA ILE A 37 -2.76 1.76 -6.04
C ILE A 37 -2.37 2.10 -4.61
N ILE A 38 -1.15 1.69 -4.22
CA ILE A 38 -0.53 1.99 -2.94
C ILE A 38 0.68 2.87 -3.23
N GLN A 39 0.74 4.04 -2.60
CA GLN A 39 1.80 5.03 -2.81
C GLN A 39 2.13 5.73 -1.49
N PHE A 40 3.25 6.43 -1.43
CA PHE A 40 3.56 7.30 -0.30
C PHE A 40 2.45 8.34 -0.10
N GLN A 41 2.07 8.59 1.15
CA GLN A 41 1.22 9.72 1.43
C GLN A 41 2.00 10.99 1.11
N LYS A 42 1.56 11.72 0.09
CA LYS A 42 2.10 13.04 -0.22
C LYS A 42 1.66 13.98 0.88
N MET A 43 2.54 14.32 1.81
CA MET A 43 2.31 15.46 2.70
C MET A 43 2.25 16.69 1.80
N ASN A 44 1.10 17.36 1.76
CA ASN A 44 1.05 18.71 1.21
C ASN A 44 1.91 19.58 2.10
N MET A 45 3.19 19.76 1.76
CA MET A 45 3.90 20.94 2.19
C MET A 45 3.18 22.12 1.56
N LEU A 46 2.34 22.79 2.34
CA LEU A 46 1.98 24.16 2.11
C LEU A 46 3.26 24.96 2.39
N LEU A 47 4.09 25.14 1.35
CA LEU A 47 5.16 26.14 1.33
C LEU A 47 4.55 27.51 1.07
#